data_AF-A0A9C9G2S3-F1
#
_entry.id   AF-A0A9C9G2S3-F1
#
_cell.length_a   1.000
_cell.length_b   1.000
_cell.length_c   1.000
_cell.angle_alpha   90.00
_cell.angle_beta   90.00
_cell.angle_gamma   90.00
#
_symmetry.space_group_name_H-M   'P 1'
#
loop_
_entity.id
_entity.type
_entity.pdbx_description
1 polymer ?
#
loop_
_entity_poly.entity_id
_entity_poly.type
_entity_poly.pdbx_seq_one_letter_code
_entity_poly.pdbx_strand_id
1 'polypeptide(L)'
;MIKVLTFTSLFPNSIQQRHGIFVRNRLEQLVKNGNVESIVVAPVPWFPFRNKIFGQYSQYARVPLSEEINGIKIFHPRYINIPKIGMNLSPWLMVVGVKRLLKKIRKDGYDFDL
;
A
#
# COMPACT_ATOMS: atom_id res chain seq x y z
N MET A 1 23.44 2.35 1.28
CA MET A 1 22.11 2.07 1.86
C MET A 1 21.20 1.64 0.72
N ILE A 2 20.60 0.46 0.79
CA ILE A 2 19.75 -0.09 -0.28
C ILE A 2 18.36 0.53 -0.17
N LYS A 3 17.81 1.03 -1.27
CA LYS A 3 16.45 1.56 -1.34
C LYS A 3 15.49 0.47 -1.79
N VAL A 4 14.54 0.09 -0.94
CA VAL A 4 13.61 -1.01 -1.19
C VAL A 4 12.18 -0.49 -1.29
N LEU A 5 11.49 -0.79 -2.38
CA LEU A 5 10.06 -0.57 -2.51
C LEU A 5 9.29 -1.83 -2.11
N THR A 6 8.69 -1.80 -0.91
CA THR A 6 7.87 -2.92 -0.43
C THR A 6 6.48 -2.84 -1.04
N PHE A 7 6.17 -3.71 -2.00
CA PHE A 7 4.84 -3.83 -2.60
C PHE A 7 4.04 -4.95 -1.95
N THR A 8 2.91 -4.65 -1.30
CA THR A 8 2.09 -5.67 -0.62
C THR A 8 0.64 -5.20 -0.42
N SER A 9 -0.35 -6.09 -0.54
CA SER A 9 -1.72 -5.79 -0.10
C SER A 9 -1.95 -5.98 1.40
N LEU A 10 -0.93 -6.49 2.11
CA LEU A 10 -0.96 -6.83 3.53
C LEU A 10 0.01 -5.93 4.30
N PHE A 11 -0.36 -4.66 4.45
CA PHE A 11 0.34 -3.70 5.31
C PHE A 11 -0.66 -2.93 6.18
N PRO A 12 -0.34 -2.66 7.45
CA PRO A 12 -1.26 -1.94 8.32
C PRO A 12 -1.38 -0.48 7.88
N ASN A 13 -2.54 0.09 8.18
CA ASN A 13 -2.83 1.50 7.96
C ASN A 13 -3.61 2.05 9.17
N SER A 14 -3.81 3.36 9.21
CA SER A 14 -4.54 4.05 10.27
C SER A 14 -5.94 3.48 10.57
N ILE A 15 -6.62 2.87 9.60
CA ILE A 15 -7.95 2.24 9.76
C ILE A 15 -7.85 0.76 10.14
N GLN A 16 -6.86 0.04 9.60
CA GLN A 16 -6.70 -1.41 9.71
C GLN A 16 -5.34 -1.76 10.34
N GLN A 17 -5.18 -1.44 11.62
CA GLN A 17 -3.87 -1.50 12.32
C GLN A 17 -3.28 -2.92 12.45
N ARG A 18 -4.13 -3.96 12.48
CA ARG A 18 -3.69 -5.37 12.60
C ARG A 18 -3.42 -6.03 11.25
N HIS A 19 -3.82 -5.39 10.14
CA HIS A 19 -3.74 -5.97 8.80
C HIS A 19 -2.28 -6.11 8.38
N GLY A 20 -1.76 -7.33 8.23
CA GLY A 20 -0.36 -7.53 7.82
C GLY A 20 0.69 -7.02 8.83
N ILE A 21 0.37 -6.96 10.13
CA ILE A 21 1.28 -6.44 11.18
C ILE A 21 2.66 -7.12 11.18
N PHE A 22 2.74 -8.40 10.84
CA PHE A 22 4.01 -9.13 10.72
C PHE A 22 4.93 -8.55 9.63
N VAL A 23 4.36 -8.11 8.50
CA VAL A 23 5.11 -7.50 7.40
C VAL A 23 5.71 -6.18 7.86
N ARG A 24 4.93 -5.35 8.55
CA ARG A 24 5.41 -4.12 9.17
C ARG A 24 6.55 -4.39 10.16
N ASN A 25 6.35 -5.30 11.10
CA ASN A 25 7.36 -5.58 12.12
C ASN A 25 8.68 -6.05 11.48
N ARG A 26 8.61 -6.92 10.48
CA ARG A 26 9.80 -7.37 9.75
C ARG A 26 10.49 -6.22 9.02
N LEU A 27 9.72 -5.38 8.33
CA LEU A 27 10.27 -4.23 7.59
C LEU A 27 10.92 -3.21 8.55
N GLU A 28 10.27 -2.91 9.67
CA GLU A 28 10.81 -1.98 10.68
C GLU A 28 12.15 -2.48 11.24
N GLN A 29 12.28 -3.77 11.56
CA GLN A 29 13.55 -4.30 12.02
C GLN A 29 14.63 -4.25 10.93
N LEU A 30 14.25 -4.49 9.67
CA LEU A 30 15.18 -4.38 8.55
C LEU A 30 15.69 -2.95 8.35
N VAL A 31 14.80 -1.96 8.44
CA VAL A 31 15.15 -0.53 8.31
C VAL A 31 15.97 -0.06 9.52
N LYS A 32 15.63 -0.51 10.74
CA LYS A 32 16.38 -0.19 11.97
C LYS A 32 17.85 -0.65 11.94
N ASN A 33 18.17 -1.69 11.19
CA ASN A 33 19.55 -2.12 10.99
C ASN A 33 20.39 -1.10 10.21
N GLY A 34 19.80 -0.05 9.64
CA GLY A 34 20.49 1.09 9.01
C GLY A 34 20.99 0.84 7.59
N ASN A 35 20.95 -0.41 7.12
CA ASN A 35 21.42 -0.77 5.78
C ASN A 35 20.37 -0.59 4.69
N VAL A 36 19.09 -0.46 5.07
CA VAL A 36 17.94 -0.41 4.17
C VAL A 36 17.08 0.81 4.47
N GLU A 37 16.76 1.56 3.43
CA GLU A 37 15.69 2.56 3.44
C GLU A 37 14.50 1.95 2.67
N SER A 38 13.27 2.07 3.19
CA SER A 38 12.11 1.51 2.48
C SER A 38 10.92 2.45 2.40
N ILE A 39 10.26 2.43 1.25
CA ILE A 39 8.92 2.96 1.03
C ILE A 39 7.98 1.79 0.80
N VAL A 40 6.75 1.89 1.32
CA VAL A 40 5.72 0.87 1.13
C VAL A 40 4.68 1.37 0.14
N VAL A 41 4.35 0.54 -0.84
CA VAL A 41 3.18 0.72 -1.70
C VAL A 41 2.20 -0.41 -1.38
N ALA A 42 1.11 -0.06 -0.72
CA ALA A 42 0.09 -0.99 -0.28
C ALA A 42 -1.28 -0.67 -0.91
N PRO A 43 -1.57 -1.17 -2.12
CA PRO A 43 -2.79 -0.81 -2.84
C PRO A 43 -4.04 -1.30 -2.14
N VAL A 44 -5.08 -0.47 -2.14
CA VAL A 44 -6.33 -0.74 -1.45
C VAL A 44 -7.47 -0.74 -2.46
N PRO A 45 -8.41 -1.70 -2.39
CA PRO A 45 -9.60 -1.68 -3.23
C PRO A 45 -10.31 -0.33 -3.14
N TRP A 46 -10.75 0.17 -4.28
CA TRP A 46 -11.59 1.36 -4.33
C TRP A 46 -13.01 1.00 -3.91
N PHE A 47 -13.59 1.81 -3.03
CA PHE A 47 -14.98 1.69 -2.63
C PHE A 47 -15.58 3.09 -2.42
N PRO A 48 -16.77 3.39 -2.96
CA PRO A 48 -17.31 4.75 -2.96
C PRO A 48 -17.86 5.21 -1.62
N PHE A 49 -18.32 4.30 -0.75
CA PHE A 49 -19.11 4.66 0.44
C PHE A 49 -18.35 4.44 1.74
N ARG A 50 -18.38 5.44 2.63
CA ARG A 50 -17.77 5.36 3.97
C ARG A 50 -18.73 4.89 5.06
N ASN A 51 -20.01 4.68 4.76
CA ASN A 51 -21.00 4.32 5.77
C ASN A 51 -20.72 2.93 6.38
N LYS A 52 -20.80 2.81 7.71
CA LYS A 52 -20.55 1.56 8.45
C LYS A 52 -21.45 0.39 8.02
N ILE A 53 -22.61 0.67 7.43
CA ILE A 53 -23.54 -0.34 6.88
C ILE A 53 -22.82 -1.26 5.87
N PHE A 54 -21.81 -0.75 5.15
CA PHE A 54 -21.04 -1.55 4.19
C PHE A 54 -19.89 -2.36 4.82
N GLY A 55 -19.82 -2.46 6.15
CA GLY A 55 -18.88 -3.34 6.86
C GLY A 55 -17.41 -3.08 6.48
N GLN A 56 -16.68 -4.15 6.12
CA GLN A 56 -15.26 -4.06 5.76
C GLN A 56 -15.00 -3.17 4.54
N TYR A 57 -15.90 -3.13 3.55
CA TYR A 57 -15.73 -2.28 2.37
C TYR A 57 -15.69 -0.79 2.71
N SER A 58 -16.45 -0.38 3.73
CA SER A 58 -16.44 1.01 4.22
C SER A 58 -15.09 1.42 4.80
N GLN A 59 -14.30 0.45 5.30
CA GLN A 59 -12.95 0.70 5.81
C GLN A 59 -12.02 1.10 4.66
N TYR A 60 -12.11 0.43 3.50
CA TYR A 60 -11.32 0.78 2.33
C TYR A 60 -11.50 2.25 1.95
N ALA A 61 -12.74 2.75 1.89
CA ALA A 61 -13.05 4.14 1.56
C ALA A 61 -12.50 5.17 2.56
N ARG A 62 -12.10 4.73 3.76
CA ARG A 62 -11.56 5.58 4.85
C ARG A 62 -10.04 5.57 4.93
N VAL A 63 -9.36 4.58 4.34
CA VAL A 63 -7.88 4.55 4.32
C VAL A 63 -7.36 5.83 3.64
N PRO A 64 -6.36 6.53 4.20
CA PRO A 64 -5.76 7.68 3.53
C PRO A 64 -5.03 7.24 2.25
N LEU A 65 -4.77 8.16 1.31
CA LEU A 65 -4.01 7.83 0.09
C LEU A 65 -2.51 7.66 0.34
N SER A 66 -2.01 8.27 1.40
CA SER A 66 -0.64 8.14 1.89
C SER A 66 -0.59 8.44 3.38
N GLU A 67 0.28 7.77 4.10
CA GLU A 67 0.56 8.03 5.51
C GLU A 67 2.02 7.68 5.83
N GLU A 68 2.49 8.13 7.00
CA GLU A 68 3.80 7.78 7.51
C GLU A 68 3.63 7.10 8.87
N ILE A 69 4.19 5.91 9.01
CA ILE A 69 4.14 5.14 10.25
C ILE A 69 5.58 4.80 10.63
N ASN A 70 5.99 5.18 11.84
CA ASN A 70 7.33 4.90 12.37
C ASN A 70 8.47 5.33 11.42
N GLY A 71 8.31 6.46 10.74
CA GLY A 71 9.29 6.99 9.78
C GLY A 71 9.27 6.33 8.40
N ILE A 72 8.38 5.35 8.17
CA ILE A 72 8.22 4.67 6.87
C ILE A 72 7.06 5.31 6.11
N LYS A 73 7.34 5.81 4.90
CA LYS A 73 6.33 6.35 3.99
C LYS A 73 5.53 5.21 3.36
N ILE A 74 4.22 5.33 3.40
CA ILE A 74 3.28 4.33 2.92
C ILE A 74 2.30 4.99 1.96
N PHE A 75 2.10 4.38 0.80
CA PHE A 75 1.12 4.81 -0.19
C PHE A 75 0.04 3.77 -0.39
N HIS A 76 -1.20 4.23 -0.51
CA HIS A 76 -2.40 3.41 -0.69
C HIS A 76 -3.11 3.73 -2.00
N PRO A 77 -2.50 3.44 -3.17
CA PRO A 77 -3.15 3.66 -4.45
C PRO A 77 -4.42 2.82 -4.55
N ARG A 78 -5.43 3.41 -5.19
CA ARG A 78 -6.74 2.77 -5.34
C ARG A 78 -6.81 1.98 -6.62
N TYR A 79 -7.37 0.78 -6.54
CA TYR A 79 -7.64 -0.04 -7.71
C TYR A 79 -9.05 -0.60 -7.67
N ILE A 80 -9.64 -0.79 -8.84
CA ILE A 80 -10.98 -1.39 -8.95
C ILE A 80 -10.83 -2.89 -8.76
N ASN A 81 -11.59 -3.45 -7.82
CA ASN A 81 -11.68 -4.88 -7.60
C ASN A 81 -13.13 -5.32 -7.84
N ILE A 82 -13.36 -6.15 -8.86
CA ILE A 82 -14.70 -6.66 -9.20
C ILE A 82 -14.81 -8.08 -8.66
N PRO A 83 -15.61 -8.32 -7.62
CA PRO A 83 -15.77 -9.65 -7.05
C PRO A 83 -16.27 -10.65 -8.10
N LYS A 84 -15.79 -11.91 -8.02
CA LYS A 84 -16.24 -13.09 -8.79
C LYS A 84 -16.02 -13.08 -10.31
N ILE A 85 -15.99 -11.93 -10.97
CA ILE A 85 -15.78 -11.79 -12.42
C ILE A 85 -14.36 -11.29 -12.72
N GLY A 86 -13.73 -10.63 -11.76
CA GLY A 86 -12.47 -9.92 -11.94
C GLY A 86 -11.19 -10.67 -11.56
N MET A 87 -11.19 -11.97 -11.24
CA MET A 87 -9.96 -12.63 -10.75
C MET A 87 -8.75 -12.47 -11.69
N ASN A 88 -8.97 -12.49 -13.00
CA ASN A 88 -7.91 -12.27 -13.99
C ASN A 88 -7.68 -10.78 -14.32
N LEU A 89 -8.68 -9.93 -14.12
CA LEU A 89 -8.62 -8.50 -14.48
C LEU A 89 -8.09 -7.63 -13.32
N SER A 90 -8.33 -8.04 -12.07
CA SER A 90 -7.94 -7.32 -10.86
C SER A 90 -6.43 -7.06 -10.79
N PRO A 91 -5.52 -8.01 -11.14
CA PRO A 91 -4.09 -7.71 -11.21
C PRO A 91 -3.76 -6.60 -12.21
N TRP A 92 -4.41 -6.60 -13.38
CA TRP A 92 -4.20 -5.57 -14.40
C TRP A 92 -4.71 -4.20 -13.94
N LEU A 93 -5.89 -4.14 -13.33
CA LEU A 93 -6.44 -2.92 -12.74
C LEU A 93 -5.55 -2.38 -11.61
N MET A 94 -4.94 -3.27 -10.82
CA MET A 94 -3.96 -2.90 -9.79
C MET A 94 -2.70 -2.28 -10.42
N VAL A 95 -2.17 -2.88 -11.49
CA VAL A 95 -1.04 -2.30 -12.24
C VAL A 95 -1.38 -0.90 -12.73
N VAL A 96 -2.55 -0.70 -13.33
CA VAL A 96 -3.00 0.63 -13.79
C VAL A 96 -3.09 1.63 -12.63
N GLY A 97 -3.65 1.21 -11.49
CA GLY A 97 -3.78 2.05 -10.29
C GLY A 97 -2.42 2.44 -9.66
N VAL A 98 -1.40 1.60 -9.80
CA VAL A 98 -0.09 1.76 -9.16
C VAL A 98 0.94 2.42 -10.09
N LYS A 99 0.86 2.20 -11.41
CA LYS A 99 1.90 2.62 -12.38
C LYS A 99 2.24 4.10 -12.32
N ARG A 100 1.23 4.97 -12.17
CA ARG A 100 1.45 6.43 -12.06
C ARG A 100 2.20 6.79 -10.78
N LEU A 101 1.86 6.14 -9.67
CA LEU A 101 2.53 6.33 -8.38
C LEU A 101 3.98 5.88 -8.45
N LEU A 102 4.27 4.70 -8.98
CA LEU A 102 5.66 4.21 -9.10
C LEU A 102 6.54 5.13 -9.94
N LYS A 103 6.01 5.63 -11.06
CA LYS A 103 6.70 6.64 -11.88
C LYS A 103 6.96 7.92 -11.11
N LYS A 104 5.99 8.37 -10.31
CA LYS A 104 6.14 9.56 -9.46
C LYS A 104 7.21 9.33 -8.39
N ILE A 105 7.20 8.20 -7.69
CA ILE A 105 8.19 7.85 -6.66
C ILE A 105 9.62 7.91 -7.22
N ARG A 106 9.86 7.32 -8.40
CA ARG A 106 11.18 7.38 -9.05
C ARG A 106 11.55 8.81 -9.46
N LYS A 107 10.60 9.57 -10.01
CA LYS A 107 10.81 10.97 -10.39
C LYS A 107 11.12 11.88 -9.19
N ASP A 108 10.50 11.61 -8.05
CA ASP A 108 10.67 12.36 -6.80
C ASP A 108 12.01 12.01 -6.08
N GLY A 109 12.91 11.25 -6.73
CA GLY A 109 14.27 10.97 -6.25
C GLY A 109 14.43 9.65 -5.50
N TYR A 110 13.36 8.88 -5.35
CA TYR A 110 13.42 7.53 -4.80
C TYR A 110 13.52 6.51 -5.93
N ASP A 111 14.68 6.48 -6.58
CA ASP A 111 15.03 5.40 -7.50
C ASP A 111 15.45 4.19 -6.65
N PHE A 112 14.53 3.23 -6.49
CA PHE A 112 14.72 2.06 -5.66
C PHE A 112 15.55 0.99 -6.38
N ASP A 113 16.38 0.29 -5.61
CA ASP A 113 17.25 -0.79 -6.11
C ASP A 113 16.50 -2.12 -6.21
N LEU A 114 15.47 -2.31 -5.38
CA LEU A 114 14.67 -3.53 -5.24
C LEU A 114 13.18 -3.22 -5.07
#